data_AF-A0A7S1K200-F1
#
_entry.id   AF-A0A7S1K200-F1
#
_cell.length_a   1.000
_cell.length_b   1.000
_cell.length_c   1.000
_cell.angle_alpha   90.00
_cell.angle_beta   90.00
_cell.angle_gamma   90.00
#
_symmetry.space_group_name_H-M   'P 1'
#
loop_
_entity.id
_entity.type
_entity.pdbx_description
1 polymer ?
#
loop_
_entity_poly.entity_id
_entity_poly.type
_entity_poly.pdbx_seq_one_letter_code
_entity_poly.pdbx_strand_id
1 'polypeptide(L)'
;EVLSSDVVKLVILASVVRIAAGLSIGVWKGPLYRACFPDSMAAFSVLNAGIVGAVGAGSSLLGGALADRLAEKDESIRAWIPAVGSFLAAPLWMGVCLADSFELSAFLLLLEYLAAECWFGPTVAILQSNTPSQYRGTAQGLFQFSNLLSNTLPVLLGSLMTSFALKDVVAWGVAAAYMVSGGLFVALGQRIKAATAAPGGGRVDANITDATM
;
A
#
# COMPACT_ATOMS: atom_id res chain seq x y z
N GLU A 1 3.64 -24.75 5.69
CA GLU A 1 3.85 -24.08 4.39
C GLU A 1 3.50 -22.60 4.53
N VAL A 2 4.13 -21.68 3.79
CA VAL A 2 3.91 -20.22 3.94
C VAL A 2 2.44 -19.83 3.70
N LEU A 3 1.80 -20.44 2.71
CA LEU A 3 0.43 -20.13 2.30
C LEU A 3 -0.64 -20.86 3.14
N SER A 4 -0.27 -21.56 4.21
CA SER A 4 -1.27 -22.20 5.08
C SER A 4 -2.10 -21.18 5.87
N SER A 5 -1.57 -19.98 6.13
CA SER A 5 -2.27 -18.93 6.88
C SER A 5 -3.13 -18.04 5.98
N ASP A 6 -4.41 -17.92 6.31
CA ASP A 6 -5.33 -16.99 5.63
C ASP A 6 -4.89 -15.53 5.78
N VAL A 7 -4.29 -15.18 6.92
CA VAL A 7 -3.75 -13.83 7.15
C VAL A 7 -2.60 -13.55 6.18
N VAL A 8 -1.71 -14.54 5.97
CA VAL A 8 -0.59 -14.42 5.01
C VAL A 8 -1.09 -14.30 3.57
N LYS A 9 -2.09 -15.10 3.18
CA LYS A 9 -2.72 -14.99 1.85
C LYS A 9 -3.35 -13.61 1.63
N LEU A 10 -4.13 -13.13 2.60
CA LEU A 10 -4.85 -11.86 2.49
C LEU A 10 -3.91 -10.66 2.50
N VAL A 11 -2.86 -10.65 3.34
CA VAL A 11 -1.89 -9.55 3.35
C VAL A 11 -1.12 -9.47 2.04
N ILE A 12 -0.74 -10.61 1.44
CA ILE A 12 -0.11 -10.65 0.13
C ILE A 12 -1.06 -10.11 -0.95
N LEU A 13 -2.33 -10.56 -0.95
CA LEU A 13 -3.32 -10.09 -1.92
C LEU A 13 -3.60 -8.58 -1.80
N ALA A 14 -3.79 -8.07 -0.58
CA ALA A 14 -3.95 -6.64 -0.32
C ALA A 14 -2.74 -5.83 -0.82
N SER A 15 -1.54 -6.39 -0.65
CA SER A 15 -0.28 -5.79 -1.08
C SER A 15 -0.14 -5.75 -2.60
N VAL A 16 -0.55 -6.81 -3.32
CA VAL A 16 -0.57 -6.80 -4.80
C VAL A 16 -1.37 -5.61 -5.32
N VAL A 17 -2.60 -5.44 -4.83
CA VAL A 17 -3.46 -4.33 -5.28
C VAL A 17 -2.87 -2.97 -4.87
N ARG A 18 -2.31 -2.89 -3.65
CA ARG A 18 -1.69 -1.65 -3.17
C ARG A 18 -0.48 -1.25 -4.01
N ILE A 19 0.42 -2.19 -4.29
CA ILE A 19 1.60 -1.97 -5.13
C ILE A 19 1.15 -1.62 -6.55
N ALA A 20 0.12 -2.28 -7.08
CA ALA A 20 -0.40 -2.00 -8.41
C ALA A 20 -0.86 -0.54 -8.57
N ALA A 21 -1.55 0.00 -7.56
CA ALA A 21 -1.91 1.42 -7.52
C ALA A 21 -0.67 2.32 -7.54
N GLY A 22 0.31 2.05 -6.67
CA GLY A 22 1.55 2.84 -6.57
C GLY A 22 2.40 2.79 -7.84
N LEU A 23 2.54 1.62 -8.47
CA LEU A 23 3.24 1.46 -9.74
C LEU A 23 2.52 2.17 -10.88
N SER A 24 1.19 2.15 -10.89
CA SER A 24 0.39 2.91 -11.86
C SER A 24 0.62 4.41 -11.76
N ILE A 25 0.69 4.95 -10.53
CA ILE A 25 1.11 6.33 -10.29
C ILE A 25 2.54 6.54 -10.78
N GLY A 26 3.47 5.65 -10.44
CA GLY A 26 4.87 5.75 -10.85
C GLY A 26 5.06 5.84 -12.36
N VAL A 27 4.32 5.04 -13.12
CA VAL A 27 4.38 5.01 -14.59
C VAL A 27 3.68 6.21 -15.23
N TRP A 28 2.46 6.52 -14.76
CA TRP A 28 1.57 7.44 -15.50
C TRP A 28 1.54 8.88 -14.98
N LYS A 29 2.04 9.15 -13.77
CA LYS A 29 2.10 10.51 -13.23
C LYS A 29 2.93 11.45 -14.09
N GLY A 30 4.10 11.02 -14.57
CA GLY A 30 4.94 11.84 -15.44
C GLY A 30 4.22 12.25 -16.74
N PRO A 31 3.67 11.30 -17.52
CA PRO A 31 2.81 11.59 -18.66
C PRO A 31 1.59 12.48 -18.33
N LEU A 32 0.89 12.22 -17.21
CA LEU A 32 -0.25 13.02 -16.76
C LEU A 32 0.13 14.49 -16.55
N TYR A 33 1.18 14.74 -15.78
CA TYR A 33 1.67 16.08 -15.52
C TYR A 33 2.15 16.76 -16.80
N ARG A 34 2.86 16.04 -17.68
CA ARG A 34 3.28 16.59 -18.99
C ARG A 34 2.10 17.00 -19.85
N ALA A 35 0.99 16.26 -19.80
CA ALA A 35 -0.22 16.58 -20.56
C ALA A 35 -0.99 17.77 -19.97
N CYS A 36 -1.06 17.89 -18.64
CA CYS A 36 -1.88 18.92 -17.97
C CYS A 36 -1.11 20.22 -17.69
N PHE A 37 0.19 20.13 -17.40
CA PHE A 37 1.04 21.22 -16.93
C PHE A 37 2.41 21.23 -17.65
N PRO A 38 2.46 21.32 -18.99
CA PRO A 38 3.69 21.19 -19.77
C PRO A 38 4.78 22.20 -19.38
N ASP A 39 4.39 23.42 -18.99
CA ASP A 39 5.31 24.49 -18.62
C ASP A 39 5.98 24.29 -17.25
N SER A 40 5.43 23.41 -16.40
CA SER A 40 5.89 23.20 -15.02
C SER A 40 6.76 21.95 -14.86
N MET A 41 7.22 21.31 -15.94
CA MET A 41 7.90 19.99 -15.88
C MET A 41 9.21 19.97 -15.08
N ALA A 42 9.97 21.06 -15.13
CA ALA A 42 11.19 21.17 -14.31
C ALA A 42 10.85 21.21 -12.81
N ALA A 43 9.88 22.05 -12.43
CA ALA A 43 9.40 22.16 -11.05
C ALA A 43 8.77 20.84 -10.58
N PHE A 44 7.94 20.21 -11.42
CA PHE A 44 7.36 18.90 -11.16
C PHE A 44 8.42 17.86 -10.82
N SER A 45 9.50 17.77 -11.60
CA SER A 45 10.52 16.75 -11.40
C SER A 45 11.21 16.88 -10.03
N VAL A 46 11.53 18.11 -9.62
CA VAL A 46 12.16 18.40 -8.32
C VAL A 46 11.18 18.15 -7.18
N LEU A 47 9.95 18.68 -7.26
CA LEU A 47 8.92 18.47 -6.23
C LEU A 47 8.57 16.99 -6.09
N ASN A 48 8.44 16.28 -7.20
CA ASN A 48 8.14 14.86 -7.21
C ASN A 48 9.24 14.04 -6.52
N ALA A 49 10.52 14.36 -6.76
CA ALA A 49 11.62 13.70 -6.07
C ALA A 49 11.55 13.93 -4.55
N GLY A 50 11.24 15.15 -4.11
CA GLY A 50 11.04 15.48 -2.69
C GLY A 50 9.83 14.77 -2.08
N ILE A 51 8.69 14.74 -2.77
CA ILE A 51 7.46 14.07 -2.30
C ILE A 51 7.70 12.56 -2.19
N VAL A 52 8.19 11.91 -3.25
CA VAL A 52 8.42 10.46 -3.24
C VAL A 52 9.49 10.09 -2.21
N GLY A 53 10.61 10.82 -2.20
CA GLY A 53 11.75 10.52 -1.36
C GLY A 53 11.52 10.82 0.12
N ALA A 54 11.13 12.06 0.46
CA ALA A 54 11.01 12.49 1.85
C ALA A 54 9.63 12.19 2.43
N VAL A 55 8.55 12.54 1.71
CA VAL A 55 7.18 12.37 2.24
C VAL A 55 6.77 10.90 2.21
N GLY A 56 7.06 10.20 1.11
CA GLY A 56 6.78 8.76 0.99
C GLY A 56 7.55 7.93 2.04
N ALA A 57 8.87 8.13 2.16
CA ALA A 57 9.65 7.44 3.19
C ALA A 57 9.22 7.82 4.61
N GLY A 58 8.97 9.11 4.86
CA GLY A 58 8.48 9.60 6.14
C GLY A 58 7.15 8.97 6.53
N SER A 59 6.19 8.92 5.61
CA SER A 59 4.89 8.28 5.81
C SER A 59 5.04 6.78 6.13
N SER A 60 5.87 6.07 5.39
CA SER A 60 6.11 4.63 5.61
C SER A 60 6.73 4.36 7.00
N LEU A 61 7.73 5.14 7.40
CA LEU A 61 8.38 5.01 8.71
C LEU A 61 7.43 5.37 9.85
N LEU A 62 6.72 6.50 9.74
CA LEU A 62 5.76 6.95 10.75
C LEU A 62 4.57 6.00 10.85
N GLY A 63 4.05 5.51 9.72
CA GLY A 63 2.98 4.53 9.67
C GLY A 63 3.36 3.22 10.34
N GLY A 64 4.56 2.71 10.08
CA GLY A 64 5.10 1.53 10.76
C GLY A 64 5.25 1.73 12.26
N ALA A 65 5.90 2.82 12.69
CA ALA A 65 6.11 3.12 14.10
C ALA A 65 4.78 3.34 14.86
N LEU A 66 3.81 4.01 14.23
CA LEU A 66 2.47 4.19 14.78
C LEU A 66 1.74 2.85 14.91
N ALA A 67 1.81 2.02 13.86
CA ALA A 67 1.19 0.71 13.88
C ALA A 67 1.76 -0.18 14.98
N ASP A 68 3.08 -0.24 15.12
CA ASP A 68 3.72 -1.08 16.13
C ASP A 68 3.34 -0.66 17.55
N ARG A 69 3.31 0.65 17.83
CA ARG A 69 2.90 1.16 19.14
C ARG A 69 1.44 0.86 19.47
N LEU A 70 0.55 1.01 18.48
CA LEU A 70 -0.88 0.77 18.70
C LEU A 70 -1.22 -0.73 18.71
N ALA A 71 -0.45 -1.54 17.98
CA ALA A 71 -0.62 -2.98 17.89
C ALA A 71 -0.35 -3.72 19.20
N GLU A 72 0.37 -3.10 20.14
CA GLU A 72 0.53 -3.63 21.51
C GLU A 72 -0.83 -3.91 22.19
N LYS A 73 -1.87 -3.15 21.81
CA LYS A 73 -3.24 -3.29 22.34
C LYS A 73 -4.17 -4.07 21.41
N ASP A 74 -4.02 -3.89 20.10
CA ASP A 74 -4.85 -4.56 19.08
C ASP A 74 -4.04 -4.77 17.80
N GLU A 75 -3.61 -6.02 17.57
CA GLU A 75 -2.81 -6.42 16.40
C GLU A 75 -3.50 -6.07 15.07
N SER A 76 -4.84 -6.00 15.04
CA SER A 76 -5.57 -5.65 13.82
C SER A 76 -5.30 -4.22 13.34
N ILE A 77 -4.80 -3.33 14.23
CA ILE A 77 -4.43 -1.96 13.88
C ILE A 77 -3.36 -1.91 12.79
N ARG A 78 -2.48 -2.91 12.71
CA ARG A 78 -1.50 -3.02 11.62
C ARG A 78 -2.16 -3.12 10.25
N ALA A 79 -3.39 -3.63 10.16
CA ALA A 79 -4.16 -3.69 8.93
C ALA A 79 -5.10 -2.48 8.77
N TRP A 80 -5.57 -1.86 9.85
CA TRP A 80 -6.43 -0.68 9.78
C TRP A 80 -5.70 0.57 9.27
N ILE A 81 -4.43 0.77 9.65
CA ILE A 81 -3.62 1.89 9.17
C ILE A 81 -3.53 1.91 7.62
N PRO A 82 -3.08 0.83 6.95
CA PRO A 82 -3.06 0.80 5.49
C PRO A 82 -4.45 0.87 4.86
N ALA A 83 -5.50 0.37 5.53
CA ALA A 83 -6.88 0.52 5.05
C ALA A 83 -7.30 1.98 4.96
N VAL A 84 -7.14 2.72 6.06
CA VAL A 84 -7.48 4.15 6.12
C VAL A 84 -6.63 4.96 5.16
N GLY A 85 -5.32 4.69 5.12
CA GLY A 85 -4.40 5.32 4.17
C GLY A 85 -4.84 5.14 2.72
N SER A 86 -5.24 3.92 2.33
CA SER A 86 -5.72 3.63 0.98
C SER A 86 -7.03 4.34 0.66
N PHE A 87 -8.00 4.35 1.58
CA PHE A 87 -9.27 5.05 1.36
C PHE A 87 -9.11 6.56 1.27
N LEU A 88 -8.20 7.16 2.03
CA LEU A 88 -7.88 8.59 1.94
C LEU A 88 -7.09 8.93 0.67
N ALA A 89 -6.22 8.02 0.21
CA ALA A 89 -5.44 8.21 -1.01
C ALA A 89 -6.33 8.28 -2.26
N ALA A 90 -7.44 7.55 -2.32
CA ALA A 90 -8.35 7.56 -3.46
C ALA A 90 -8.91 8.96 -3.83
N PRO A 91 -9.59 9.70 -2.93
CA PRO A 91 -10.08 11.04 -3.24
C PRO A 91 -8.95 12.06 -3.42
N LEU A 92 -7.83 11.91 -2.70
CA LEU A 92 -6.66 12.79 -2.88
C LEU A 92 -6.06 12.62 -4.28
N TRP A 93 -5.91 11.38 -4.76
CA TRP A 93 -5.44 11.07 -6.11
C TRP A 93 -6.40 11.59 -7.18
N MET A 94 -7.71 11.42 -6.98
CA MET A 94 -8.70 12.03 -7.88
C MET A 94 -8.52 13.55 -7.93
N GLY A 95 -8.27 14.18 -6.78
CA GLY A 95 -7.96 15.60 -6.70
C GLY A 95 -6.68 15.98 -7.46
N VAL A 96 -5.60 15.18 -7.36
CA VAL A 96 -4.37 15.36 -8.16
C VAL A 96 -4.70 15.38 -9.64
N CYS A 97 -5.48 14.39 -10.11
CA CYS A 97 -5.80 14.27 -11.51
C CYS A 97 -6.72 15.39 -11.99
N LEU A 98 -7.66 15.84 -11.16
CA LEU A 98 -8.70 16.81 -11.54
C LEU A 98 -8.33 18.28 -11.28
N ALA A 99 -7.20 18.56 -10.62
CA ALA A 99 -6.77 19.91 -10.28
C ALA A 99 -6.59 20.82 -11.51
N ASP A 100 -7.04 22.06 -11.39
CA ASP A 100 -6.95 23.08 -12.46
C ASP A 100 -5.61 23.83 -12.48
N SER A 101 -4.80 23.68 -11.43
CA SER A 101 -3.46 24.28 -11.35
C SER A 101 -2.41 23.29 -10.89
N PHE A 102 -1.17 23.56 -11.30
CA PHE A 102 -0.02 22.76 -10.95
C PHE A 102 0.21 22.73 -9.43
N GLU A 103 0.06 23.87 -8.76
CA GLU A 103 0.28 24.02 -7.32
C GLU A 103 -0.72 23.20 -6.52
N LEU A 104 -2.01 23.24 -6.91
CA LEU A 104 -3.04 22.45 -6.27
C LEU A 104 -2.81 20.95 -6.49
N SER A 105 -2.49 20.56 -7.73
CA SER A 105 -2.16 19.17 -8.07
C SER A 105 -0.97 18.66 -7.25
N ALA A 106 0.11 19.45 -7.14
CA ALA A 106 1.31 19.07 -6.39
C ALA A 106 1.07 19.02 -4.87
N PHE A 107 0.26 19.93 -4.33
CA PHE A 107 -0.12 19.90 -2.92
C PHE A 107 -0.96 18.67 -2.59
N LEU A 108 -1.96 18.34 -3.41
CA LEU A 108 -2.77 17.14 -3.26
C LEU A 108 -1.93 15.87 -3.41
N LEU A 109 -0.91 15.89 -4.28
CA LEU A 109 0.03 14.76 -4.44
C LEU A 109 0.87 14.55 -3.18
N LEU A 110 1.29 15.63 -2.52
CA LEU A 110 2.00 15.53 -1.24
C LEU A 110 1.11 14.86 -0.19
N LEU A 111 -0.15 15.30 -0.06
CA LEU A 111 -1.09 14.72 0.89
C LEU A 111 -1.42 13.27 0.55
N GLU A 112 -1.56 12.95 -0.73
CA GLU A 112 -1.79 11.61 -1.24
C GLU A 112 -0.64 10.68 -0.83
N TYR A 113 0.62 11.04 -1.09
CA TYR A 113 1.78 10.25 -0.66
C TYR A 113 1.85 10.10 0.86
N LEU A 114 1.54 11.16 1.60
CA LEU A 114 1.52 11.13 3.07
C LEU A 114 0.49 10.13 3.60
N ALA A 115 -0.69 10.03 2.99
CA ALA A 115 -1.71 9.07 3.36
C ALA A 115 -1.43 7.66 2.82
N ALA A 116 -0.97 7.56 1.58
CA ALA A 116 -0.88 6.31 0.84
C ALA A 116 0.31 5.45 1.28
N GLU A 117 1.44 6.05 1.66
CA GLU A 117 2.70 5.32 1.89
C GLU A 117 2.86 4.73 3.30
N CYS A 118 1.88 4.95 4.20
CA CYS A 118 1.91 4.44 5.57
C CYS A 118 1.75 2.90 5.69
N TRP A 119 1.59 2.20 4.56
CA TRP A 119 1.18 0.80 4.51
C TRP A 119 2.31 -0.21 4.62
N PHE A 120 3.52 0.13 4.18
CA PHE A 120 4.57 -0.84 3.93
C PHE A 120 5.08 -1.51 5.22
N GLY A 121 5.45 -0.70 6.23
CA GLY A 121 5.90 -1.19 7.54
C GLY A 121 4.91 -2.14 8.23
N PRO A 122 3.64 -1.72 8.43
CA PRO A 122 2.60 -2.55 9.06
C PRO A 122 2.36 -3.87 8.32
N THR A 123 2.37 -3.83 6.98
CA THR A 123 2.17 -5.00 6.12
C THR A 123 3.30 -6.02 6.29
N VAL A 124 4.56 -5.55 6.30
CA VAL A 124 5.72 -6.40 6.55
C VAL A 124 5.65 -6.99 7.96
N ALA A 125 5.26 -6.21 8.98
CA ALA A 125 5.11 -6.70 10.35
C ALA A 125 4.05 -7.81 10.46
N ILE A 126 2.89 -7.65 9.80
CA ILE A 126 1.86 -8.71 9.73
C ILE A 126 2.42 -9.97 9.06
N LEU A 127 3.09 -9.81 7.91
CA LEU A 127 3.64 -10.95 7.17
C LEU A 127 4.66 -11.72 8.02
N GLN A 128 5.57 -11.03 8.70
CA GLN A 128 6.63 -11.64 9.51
C GLN A 128 6.11 -12.28 10.80
N SER A 129 5.14 -11.66 11.47
CA SER A 129 4.54 -12.17 12.70
C SER A 129 3.67 -13.41 12.45
N ASN A 130 3.05 -13.50 11.27
CA ASN A 130 2.20 -14.62 10.88
C ASN A 130 2.95 -15.71 10.09
N THR A 131 4.28 -15.63 9.99
CA THR A 131 5.13 -16.61 9.32
C THR A 131 6.13 -17.22 10.30
N PRO A 132 6.21 -18.57 10.41
CA PRO A 132 7.26 -19.23 11.20
C PRO A 132 8.66 -18.80 10.78
N SER A 133 9.59 -18.68 11.73
CA SER A 133 10.94 -18.13 11.51
C SER A 133 11.68 -18.78 10.33
N GLN A 134 11.60 -20.10 10.20
CA GLN A 134 12.20 -20.89 9.12
C GLN A 134 11.66 -20.57 7.71
N TYR A 135 10.50 -19.93 7.59
CA TYR A 135 9.87 -19.60 6.31
C TYR A 135 9.79 -18.10 6.01
N ARG A 136 10.30 -17.24 6.92
CA ARG A 136 10.23 -15.76 6.77
C ARG A 136 10.91 -15.25 5.51
N GLY A 137 12.03 -15.87 5.11
CA GLY A 137 12.72 -15.54 3.86
C GLY A 137 11.87 -15.87 2.62
N THR A 138 11.24 -17.05 2.60
CA THR A 138 10.32 -17.45 1.53
C THR A 138 9.09 -16.53 1.47
N ALA A 139 8.52 -16.18 2.61
CA ALA A 139 7.40 -15.23 2.68
C ALA A 139 7.78 -13.85 2.11
N GLN A 140 8.98 -13.36 2.42
CA GLN A 140 9.46 -12.12 1.79
C GLN A 140 9.70 -12.26 0.30
N GLY A 141 10.25 -13.38 -0.16
CA GLY A 141 10.38 -13.66 -1.58
C GLY A 141 9.04 -13.61 -2.30
N LEU A 142 7.98 -14.18 -1.70
CA LEU A 142 6.64 -14.17 -2.28
C LEU A 142 5.98 -12.78 -2.24
N PHE A 143 6.18 -12.02 -1.16
CA PHE A 143 5.78 -10.62 -1.09
C PHE A 143 6.46 -9.80 -2.17
N GLN A 144 7.76 -9.98 -2.39
CA GLN A 144 8.46 -9.25 -3.45
C GLN A 144 8.06 -9.72 -4.85
N PHE A 145 7.79 -11.01 -5.05
CA PHE A 145 7.23 -11.54 -6.29
C PHE A 145 5.87 -10.88 -6.64
N SER A 146 5.10 -10.45 -5.63
CA SER A 146 3.85 -9.72 -5.84
C SER A 146 4.04 -8.40 -6.61
N ASN A 147 5.23 -7.79 -6.57
CA ASN A 147 5.55 -6.62 -7.42
C ASN A 147 5.46 -6.94 -8.91
N LEU A 148 5.83 -8.16 -9.33
CA LEU A 148 5.71 -8.57 -10.73
C LEU A 148 4.24 -8.60 -11.16
N LEU A 149 3.38 -9.22 -10.35
CA LEU A 149 1.94 -9.27 -10.62
C LEU A 149 1.30 -7.87 -10.63
N SER A 150 1.81 -6.98 -9.79
CA SER A 150 1.30 -5.61 -9.65
C SER A 150 1.54 -4.74 -10.89
N ASN A 151 2.52 -5.08 -11.74
CA ASN A 151 2.76 -4.39 -13.00
C ASN A 151 1.65 -4.62 -14.05
N THR A 152 0.73 -5.56 -13.82
CA THR A 152 -0.39 -5.79 -14.73
C THR A 152 -1.33 -4.58 -14.81
N LEU A 153 -1.54 -3.86 -13.70
CA LEU A 153 -2.42 -2.69 -13.67
C LEU A 153 -1.91 -1.52 -14.54
N PRO A 154 -0.66 -1.02 -14.42
CA PRO A 154 -0.19 0.06 -15.27
C PRO A 154 -0.26 -0.30 -16.76
N VAL A 155 0.00 -1.56 -17.13
CA VAL A 155 -0.11 -2.05 -18.51
C VAL A 155 -1.57 -2.02 -18.97
N LEU A 156 -2.49 -2.50 -18.14
CA LEU A 156 -3.93 -2.46 -18.42
C LEU A 156 -4.44 -1.02 -18.57
N LEU A 157 -4.01 -0.09 -17.70
CA LEU A 157 -4.37 1.32 -17.86
C LEU A 157 -3.84 1.86 -19.19
N GLY A 158 -2.60 1.54 -19.55
CA GLY A 158 -2.03 1.93 -20.85
C GLY A 158 -2.82 1.46 -22.06
N SER A 159 -3.35 0.23 -22.03
CA SER A 159 -4.16 -0.27 -23.15
C SER A 159 -5.51 0.44 -23.27
N LEU A 160 -6.12 0.84 -22.14
CA LEU A 160 -7.37 1.61 -22.12
C LEU A 160 -7.21 3.03 -22.67
N MET A 161 -6.01 3.60 -22.63
CA MET A 161 -5.73 4.95 -23.17
C MET A 161 -5.86 5.03 -24.71
N THR A 162 -5.96 3.88 -25.40
CA THR A 162 -6.28 3.86 -26.83
C THR A 162 -7.72 4.29 -27.12
N SER A 163 -8.62 4.13 -26.14
CA SER A 163 -10.06 4.37 -26.28
C SER A 163 -10.59 5.47 -25.35
N PHE A 164 -9.85 5.79 -24.29
CA PHE A 164 -10.25 6.75 -23.25
C PHE A 164 -9.13 7.76 -22.97
N ALA A 165 -9.50 8.93 -22.44
CA ALA A 165 -8.53 9.97 -22.11
C ALA A 165 -7.58 9.51 -20.98
N LEU A 166 -6.29 9.80 -21.13
CA LEU A 166 -5.25 9.47 -20.14
C LEU A 166 -5.64 9.92 -18.73
N LYS A 167 -6.13 11.17 -18.61
CA LYS A 167 -6.57 11.76 -17.34
C LYS A 167 -7.61 10.88 -16.64
N ASP A 168 -8.65 10.47 -17.36
CA ASP A 168 -9.76 9.69 -16.80
C ASP A 168 -9.34 8.27 -16.44
N VAL A 169 -8.59 7.60 -17.31
CA VAL A 169 -8.10 6.23 -17.08
C VAL A 169 -7.22 6.17 -15.83
N VAL A 170 -6.30 7.12 -15.69
CA VAL A 170 -5.37 7.17 -14.57
C VAL A 170 -6.06 7.58 -13.28
N ALA A 171 -6.98 8.54 -13.33
CA ALA A 171 -7.75 8.99 -12.17
C ALA A 171 -8.58 7.82 -11.60
N TRP A 172 -9.48 7.27 -12.42
CA TRP A 172 -10.40 6.22 -11.98
C TRP A 172 -9.72 4.89 -11.72
N GLY A 173 -8.74 4.50 -12.55
CA GLY A 173 -8.04 3.23 -12.41
C GLY A 173 -7.26 3.12 -11.10
N VAL A 174 -6.52 4.16 -10.74
CA VAL A 174 -5.75 4.20 -9.49
C VAL A 174 -6.68 4.37 -8.29
N ALA A 175 -7.70 5.25 -8.37
CA ALA A 175 -8.66 5.42 -7.28
C ALA A 175 -9.42 4.12 -6.98
N ALA A 176 -9.85 3.39 -8.01
CA ALA A 176 -10.48 2.08 -7.84
C ALA A 176 -9.53 1.06 -7.18
N ALA A 177 -8.26 1.02 -7.60
CA ALA A 177 -7.26 0.15 -6.99
C ALA A 177 -7.03 0.50 -5.50
N TYR A 178 -7.02 1.79 -5.14
CA TYR A 178 -6.96 2.21 -3.74
C TYR A 178 -8.19 1.76 -2.94
N MET A 179 -9.39 1.89 -3.50
CA MET A 179 -10.61 1.44 -2.82
C MET A 179 -10.62 -0.08 -2.60
N VAL A 180 -10.21 -0.86 -3.61
CA VAL A 180 -10.10 -2.32 -3.50
C VAL A 180 -9.03 -2.71 -2.47
N SER A 181 -7.86 -2.06 -2.51
CA SER A 181 -6.79 -2.29 -1.54
C SER A 181 -7.25 -1.99 -0.11
N GLY A 182 -7.91 -0.84 0.10
CA GLY A 182 -8.50 -0.47 1.39
C GLY A 182 -9.47 -1.53 1.90
N GLY A 183 -10.38 -2.01 1.05
CA GLY A 183 -11.32 -3.08 1.40
C GLY A 183 -10.64 -4.40 1.77
N LEU A 184 -9.57 -4.78 1.08
CA LEU A 184 -8.78 -5.97 1.41
C LEU A 184 -8.05 -5.83 2.75
N PHE A 185 -7.53 -4.64 3.06
CA PHE A 185 -6.93 -4.37 4.37
C PHE A 185 -7.96 -4.35 5.50
N VAL A 186 -9.18 -3.87 5.24
CA VAL A 186 -10.30 -4.00 6.20
C VAL A 186 -10.60 -5.48 6.48
N ALA A 187 -10.73 -6.30 5.42
CA ALA A 187 -10.98 -7.73 5.57
C ALA A 187 -9.83 -8.42 6.33
N LEU A 188 -8.58 -8.02 6.07
CA LEU A 188 -7.41 -8.49 6.82
C LEU A 188 -7.50 -8.13 8.31
N GLY A 189 -7.83 -6.88 8.64
CA GLY A 189 -7.99 -6.42 10.02
C GLY A 189 -9.09 -7.19 10.75
N GLN A 190 -10.23 -7.41 10.10
CA GLN A 190 -11.31 -8.24 10.64
C GLN A 190 -10.86 -9.69 10.87
N ARG A 191 -10.08 -10.27 9.94
CA ARG A 191 -9.56 -11.64 10.07
C ARG A 191 -8.57 -11.78 11.22
N ILE A 192 -7.66 -10.82 11.38
CA ILE A 192 -6.72 -10.77 12.51
C ILE A 192 -7.50 -10.70 13.83
N LYS A 193 -8.45 -9.77 13.93
CA LYS A 193 -9.28 -9.61 15.13
C LYS A 193 -10.05 -10.88 15.48
N ALA A 194 -10.62 -11.56 14.49
CA ALA A 194 -11.31 -12.83 14.69
C ALA A 194 -10.36 -13.96 15.16
N ALA A 195 -9.13 -14.01 14.64
CA ALA A 195 -8.14 -14.99 15.04
C ALA A 195 -7.67 -14.78 16.50
N THR A 196 -7.49 -13.54 16.93
CA THR A 196 -7.09 -13.20 18.30
C THR A 196 -8.20 -13.45 19.33
N ALA A 197 -9.46 -13.36 18.93
CA ALA A 197 -10.61 -13.60 19.81
C ALA A 197 -10.96 -15.09 20.01
N ALA A 198 -10.42 -15.99 19.19
CA ALA A 198 -10.72 -17.42 19.27
C ALA A 198 -10.08 -18.07 20.52
N PRO A 199 -10.76 -19.03 21.20
CA PRO A 199 -10.18 -19.75 22.33
C PRO A 199 -8.88 -20.47 21.91
N GLY A 200 -7.74 -20.10 22.53
CA GLY A 200 -6.41 -20.59 22.17
C GLY A 200 -5.56 -19.65 21.30
N GLY A 201 -6.08 -18.48 20.90
CA GLY A 201 -5.40 -17.46 20.08
C GLY A 201 -4.45 -16.52 20.84
N GLY A 202 -4.12 -16.83 22.09
CA GLY A 202 -3.06 -16.13 22.82
C GLY A 202 -1.73 -16.32 22.07
N ARG A 203 -0.88 -15.28 22.06
CA ARG A 203 0.48 -15.31 21.48
C ARG A 203 1.08 -16.69 21.72
N VAL A 204 1.41 -17.40 20.64
CA VAL A 204 2.33 -18.52 20.72
C VAL A 204 3.61 -17.92 21.29
N ASP A 205 3.78 -18.05 22.60
CA ASP A 205 4.93 -17.52 23.29
C ASP A 205 6.17 -18.09 22.62
N ALA A 206 7.10 -17.20 22.31
CA ALA A 206 8.40 -17.52 21.75
C ALA A 206 9.31 -18.21 22.78
N ASN A 207 8.77 -19.10 23.62
CA ASN A 207 9.53 -20.01 24.45
C ASN A 207 9.52 -21.40 23.78
N ILE A 208 10.31 -21.51 22.72
CA ILE A 208 11.02 -22.77 22.45
C ILE A 208 12.46 -22.55 22.94
N THR A 209 12.58 -22.50 24.26
CA THR A 209 13.76 -22.90 25.00
C THR A 209 13.25 -23.97 25.96
N ASP A 210 13.93 -25.11 26.01
CA ASP A 210 13.59 -26.35 26.71
C ASP A 210 12.59 -27.29 26.04
N ALA A 211 13.08 -28.06 25.06
CA ALA A 211 12.87 -29.51 25.04
C ALA A 211 13.85 -30.17 24.06
N THR A 212 15.06 -30.47 24.55
CA THR A 212 15.76 -31.78 24.51
C THR A 212 17.26 -31.58 24.53
N MET A 213 17.88 -32.11 25.59
CA MET A 213 19.24 -32.64 25.59
C MET A 213 19.50 -33.56 24.39
#